data_AF-A0A943Y7L5-F1
#
_entry.id   AF-A0A943Y7L5-F1
#
_cell.length_a   1.000
_cell.length_b   1.000
_cell.length_c   1.000
_cell.angle_alpha   90.00
_cell.angle_beta   90.00
_cell.angle_gamma   90.00
#
_symmetry.space_group_name_H-M   'P 1'
#
loop_
_entity.id
_entity.type
_entity.pdbx_description
1 polymer ?
#
loop_
_entity_poly.entity_id
_entity_poly.type
_entity_poly.pdbx_seq_one_letter_code
_entity_poly.pdbx_strand_id
1 'polypeptide(L)'
;MDYVTRGLLVEGNNYYVKDKKSFRAYGNIKDEDKKECFEFAFDMSYGDIGEHRSSRSGGTIHRKHGQIFINTFQGKMAEFALYRFLLSKNIETEKPDITRNSLGKWDSFDLQCQGKHISVKSTKSYGNLLLLEEKDWNDNGEYTPNIGKDTTKYDYTVLVRFNPDGEKIMRDNRLLYQKNEEIPIDIKDILTENIFNKDWSYDFPGFVYYSEVVKMIRQRKIIPKGAMLNGRTKMDATNYYFQTGDMHAVIELYAPIVGSADEDKGHIPLERRCPKCGKRLIIRQGYNYFWGCEGYADNPQCRYHEAIENKR
;
A
#
# COMPACT_ATOMS: atom_id res chain seq x y z
N MET A 1 -14.41 -1.30 22.34
CA MET A 1 -13.17 -0.79 22.97
C MET A 1 -12.54 0.15 21.97
N ASP A 2 -12.36 1.43 22.28
CA ASP A 2 -11.78 2.41 21.34
C ASP A 2 -10.40 1.94 20.86
N TYR A 3 -10.20 1.73 19.56
CA TYR A 3 -8.87 1.50 18.99
C TYR A 3 -7.97 2.72 19.31
N VAL A 4 -7.00 2.54 20.21
CA VAL A 4 -6.08 3.60 20.67
C VAL A 4 -4.73 3.40 19.99
N THR A 5 -4.39 4.28 19.03
CA THR A 5 -3.07 4.30 18.42
C THR A 5 -2.06 5.05 19.30
N ARG A 6 -0.83 4.53 19.38
CA ARG A 6 0.24 5.16 20.16
C ARG A 6 0.85 6.33 19.39
N GLY A 7 1.28 7.36 20.12
CA GLY A 7 1.97 8.51 19.55
C GLY A 7 3.46 8.23 19.29
N LEU A 8 4.09 9.08 18.47
CA LEU A 8 5.55 9.14 18.35
C LEU A 8 6.18 9.69 19.63
N LEU A 9 7.45 9.36 19.87
CA LEU A 9 8.27 10.14 20.79
C LEU A 9 8.53 11.50 20.16
N VAL A 10 8.33 12.59 20.89
CA VAL A 10 8.65 13.94 20.41
C VAL A 10 9.71 14.56 21.31
N GLU A 11 10.85 14.94 20.73
CA GLU A 11 11.95 15.63 21.42
C GLU A 11 12.31 16.89 20.65
N GLY A 12 11.77 18.03 21.09
CA GLY A 12 11.85 19.28 20.33
C GLY A 12 11.19 19.13 18.96
N ASN A 13 11.96 19.29 17.89
CA ASN A 13 11.50 19.14 16.51
C ASN A 13 11.81 17.74 15.91
N ASN A 14 12.16 16.76 16.76
CA ASN A 14 12.43 15.38 16.35
C ASN A 14 11.28 14.46 16.74
N TYR A 15 10.89 13.57 15.82
CA TYR A 15 9.82 12.62 15.98
C TYR A 15 10.36 11.20 15.80
N TYR A 16 10.27 10.35 16.82
CA TYR A 16 10.80 8.99 16.78
C TYR A 16 9.70 7.94 16.82
N VAL A 17 9.81 6.97 15.91
CA VAL A 17 8.95 5.80 15.89
C VAL A 17 9.29 4.91 17.09
N LYS A 18 8.30 4.65 17.94
CA LYS A 18 8.43 3.75 19.10
C LYS A 18 7.90 2.36 18.80
N ASP A 19 6.88 2.27 17.95
CA ASP A 19 6.12 1.05 17.74
C ASP A 19 6.31 0.50 16.33
N LYS A 20 7.21 -0.48 16.23
CA LYS A 20 7.79 -0.95 14.96
C LYS A 20 7.41 -2.40 14.70
N LYS A 21 7.25 -2.75 13.42
CA LYS A 21 7.23 -4.13 12.96
C LYS A 21 8.50 -4.42 12.19
N SER A 22 9.21 -5.50 12.53
CA SER A 22 10.34 -5.98 11.74
C SER A 22 9.89 -6.34 10.32
N PHE A 23 10.74 -6.12 9.33
CA PHE A 23 10.48 -6.57 7.97
C PHE A 23 10.52 -8.09 7.90
N ARG A 24 9.49 -8.70 7.32
CA ARG A 24 9.38 -10.15 7.11
C ARG A 24 8.83 -10.40 5.72
N ALA A 25 9.73 -10.68 4.77
CA ALA A 25 9.35 -10.90 3.38
C ALA A 25 8.20 -11.92 3.28
N TYR A 26 7.09 -11.47 2.68
CA TYR A 26 5.95 -12.30 2.33
C TYR A 26 6.19 -13.02 0.99
N GLY A 27 6.77 -12.32 0.02
CA GLY A 27 7.07 -12.86 -1.30
C GLY A 27 7.94 -11.93 -2.13
N ASN A 28 8.15 -12.31 -3.39
CA ASN A 28 8.83 -11.50 -4.41
C ASN A 28 7.85 -11.09 -5.50
N ILE A 29 8.07 -9.94 -6.11
CA ILE A 29 7.33 -9.51 -7.30
C ILE A 29 7.66 -10.45 -8.45
N LYS A 30 6.63 -10.92 -9.16
CA LYS A 30 6.79 -11.76 -10.35
C LYS A 30 7.40 -10.95 -11.50
N ASP A 31 8.20 -11.58 -12.34
CA ASP A 31 8.83 -10.89 -13.47
C ASP A 31 7.82 -10.28 -14.45
N GLU A 32 6.68 -10.94 -14.68
CA GLU A 32 5.59 -10.41 -15.51
C GLU A 32 5.03 -9.09 -14.95
N ASP A 33 4.74 -9.04 -13.66
CA ASP A 33 4.22 -7.85 -12.97
C ASP A 33 5.29 -6.76 -12.91
N LYS A 34 6.54 -7.14 -12.63
CA LYS A 34 7.69 -6.24 -12.61
C LYS A 34 7.90 -5.58 -13.96
N LYS A 35 7.74 -6.32 -15.06
CA LYS A 35 7.88 -5.79 -16.43
C LYS A 35 6.82 -4.75 -16.72
N GLU A 36 5.56 -5.03 -16.38
CA GLU A 36 4.47 -4.06 -16.55
C GLU A 36 4.69 -2.79 -15.73
N CYS A 37 5.11 -2.93 -14.46
CA CYS A 37 5.44 -1.79 -13.60
C CYS A 37 6.61 -0.97 -14.15
N PHE A 38 7.64 -1.64 -14.67
CA PHE A 38 8.85 -0.99 -15.18
C PHE A 38 8.55 -0.16 -16.43
N GLU A 39 7.83 -0.74 -17.40
CA GLU A 39 7.43 -0.05 -18.62
C GLU A 39 6.54 1.16 -18.30
N PHE A 40 5.55 0.97 -17.43
CA PHE A 40 4.68 2.06 -16.97
C PHE A 40 5.50 3.19 -16.31
N ALA A 41 6.39 2.84 -15.37
CA ALA A 41 7.21 3.83 -14.68
C ALA A 41 8.18 4.56 -15.63
N PHE A 42 8.75 3.84 -16.61
CA PHE A 42 9.62 4.41 -17.63
C PHE A 42 8.87 5.44 -18.47
N ASP A 43 7.68 5.09 -18.97
CA ASP A 43 6.87 6.00 -19.80
C ASP A 43 6.46 7.25 -19.02
N MET A 44 6.07 7.08 -17.76
CA MET A 44 5.71 8.19 -16.84
C MET A 44 6.89 9.06 -16.40
N SER A 45 8.12 8.72 -16.77
CA SER A 45 9.32 9.46 -16.38
C SER A 45 10.15 9.85 -17.59
N TYR A 46 10.81 8.91 -18.27
CA TYR A 46 11.74 9.14 -19.37
C TYR A 46 11.08 9.10 -20.75
N GLY A 47 9.85 8.56 -20.86
CA GLY A 47 9.17 8.37 -22.14
C GLY A 47 8.34 9.56 -22.64
N ASP A 48 8.29 10.68 -21.90
CA ASP A 48 7.47 11.87 -22.20
C ASP A 48 5.97 11.57 -22.47
N ILE A 49 5.45 10.44 -21.97
CA ILE A 49 4.05 10.02 -22.12
C ILE A 49 3.33 10.18 -20.77
N GLY A 50 2.46 11.19 -20.67
CA GLY A 50 1.58 11.45 -19.51
C GLY A 50 1.86 12.76 -18.79
N GLU A 51 0.85 13.36 -18.15
CA GLU A 51 1.03 14.60 -17.37
C GLU A 51 1.54 14.33 -15.96
N HIS A 52 2.59 15.08 -15.57
CA HIS A 52 3.26 14.94 -14.29
C HIS A 52 2.62 15.79 -13.18
N ARG A 53 2.46 15.21 -11.99
CA ARG A 53 2.57 16.01 -10.75
C ARG A 53 4.06 16.29 -10.50
N SER A 54 4.53 17.43 -11.00
CA SER A 54 5.93 17.88 -10.92
C SER A 54 6.40 18.13 -9.48
N SER A 55 5.48 18.29 -8.53
CA SER A 55 5.73 18.45 -7.08
C SER A 55 4.74 17.62 -6.25
N ARG A 56 5.10 17.26 -5.01
CA ARG A 56 4.13 16.82 -3.99
C ARG A 56 3.16 17.96 -3.68
N SER A 57 1.88 17.67 -3.39
CA SER A 57 0.85 18.70 -3.14
C SER A 57 1.26 19.70 -2.04
N GLY A 58 2.05 19.25 -1.04
CA GLY A 58 2.66 20.10 -0.01
C GLY A 58 4.15 20.42 -0.15
N GLY A 59 4.83 19.82 -1.13
CA GLY A 59 6.29 19.88 -1.29
C GLY A 59 6.75 21.07 -2.14
N THR A 60 7.98 21.52 -1.90
CA THR A 60 8.64 22.59 -2.67
C THR A 60 9.65 22.04 -3.69
N ILE A 61 9.81 20.71 -3.77
CA ILE A 61 10.84 20.06 -4.59
C ILE A 61 10.22 19.55 -5.89
N HIS A 62 10.75 20.02 -7.02
CA HIS A 62 10.49 19.42 -8.32
C HIS A 62 11.24 18.09 -8.45
N ARG A 63 10.50 17.00 -8.65
CA ARG A 63 11.10 15.67 -8.77
C ARG A 63 11.81 15.51 -10.11
N LYS A 64 13.01 14.92 -10.09
CA LYS A 64 13.76 14.53 -11.31
C LYS A 64 13.22 13.23 -11.91
N HIS A 65 13.54 12.95 -13.18
CA HIS A 65 13.10 11.74 -13.88
C HIS A 65 13.39 10.46 -13.08
N GLY A 66 14.61 10.31 -12.53
CA GLY A 66 14.97 9.16 -11.69
C GLY A 66 14.12 9.03 -10.43
N GLN A 67 13.73 10.14 -9.80
CA GLN A 67 12.81 10.13 -8.65
C GLN A 67 11.38 9.78 -9.06
N ILE A 68 10.91 10.28 -10.20
CA ILE A 68 9.57 9.95 -10.73
C ILE A 68 9.53 8.45 -11.05
N PHE A 69 10.50 7.96 -11.81
CA PHE A 69 10.64 6.56 -12.19
C PHE A 69 10.57 5.63 -10.99
N ILE A 70 11.50 5.77 -10.03
CA ILE A 70 11.63 4.78 -8.95
C ILE A 70 10.44 4.79 -7.99
N ASN A 71 9.85 5.96 -7.74
CA ASN A 71 8.67 6.07 -6.90
C ASN A 71 7.43 5.51 -7.59
N THR A 72 7.26 5.76 -8.90
CA THR A 72 6.17 5.18 -9.70
C THR A 72 6.32 3.66 -9.80
N PHE A 73 7.54 3.17 -10.05
CA PHE A 73 7.84 1.74 -10.13
C PHE A 73 7.51 1.01 -8.83
N GLN A 74 8.00 1.53 -7.69
CA GLN A 74 7.70 0.95 -6.38
C GLN A 74 6.21 1.07 -6.01
N GLY A 75 5.55 2.17 -6.38
CA GLY A 75 4.11 2.35 -6.20
C GLY A 75 3.30 1.26 -6.92
N LYS A 76 3.54 1.07 -8.22
CA LYS A 76 2.86 0.03 -9.00
C LYS A 76 3.19 -1.38 -8.52
N MET A 77 4.43 -1.66 -8.15
CA MET A 77 4.77 -2.95 -7.54
C MET A 77 3.98 -3.20 -6.26
N ALA A 78 3.64 -2.17 -5.48
CA ALA A 78 2.83 -2.31 -4.27
C ALA A 78 1.38 -2.71 -4.57
N GLU A 79 0.78 -2.09 -5.60
CA GLU A 79 -0.54 -2.45 -6.10
C GLU A 79 -0.56 -3.92 -6.55
N PHE A 80 0.45 -4.33 -7.35
CA PHE A 80 0.60 -5.72 -7.79
C PHE A 80 0.87 -6.70 -6.64
N ALA A 81 1.66 -6.31 -5.64
CA ALA A 81 1.88 -7.12 -4.44
C ALA A 81 0.56 -7.43 -3.73
N LEU A 82 -0.28 -6.41 -3.50
CA LEU A 82 -1.59 -6.60 -2.87
C LEU A 82 -2.55 -7.41 -3.77
N TYR A 83 -2.58 -7.13 -5.07
CA TYR A 83 -3.35 -7.90 -6.04
C TYR A 83 -3.02 -9.40 -5.98
N ARG A 84 -1.73 -9.76 -6.06
CA ARG A 84 -1.27 -11.16 -6.00
C ARG A 84 -1.53 -11.78 -4.63
N PHE A 85 -1.41 -11.00 -3.54
CA PHE A 85 -1.80 -11.45 -2.21
C PHE A 85 -3.27 -11.84 -2.16
N LEU A 86 -4.19 -10.97 -2.60
CA LEU A 86 -5.63 -11.24 -2.59
C LEU A 86 -5.98 -12.46 -3.45
N LEU A 87 -5.43 -12.56 -4.66
CA LEU A 87 -5.63 -13.75 -5.50
C LEU A 87 -5.13 -15.03 -4.85
N SER A 88 -3.99 -14.99 -4.14
CA SER A 88 -3.46 -16.17 -3.42
C SER A 88 -4.38 -16.64 -2.28
N LYS A 89 -5.30 -15.79 -1.83
CA LYS A 89 -6.32 -16.12 -0.83
C LYS A 89 -7.67 -16.47 -1.45
N ASN A 90 -7.71 -16.65 -2.78
CA ASN A 90 -8.95 -16.86 -3.55
C ASN A 90 -9.95 -15.71 -3.35
N ILE A 91 -9.43 -14.49 -3.31
CA ILE A 91 -10.22 -13.26 -3.30
C ILE A 91 -10.09 -12.65 -4.70
N GLU A 92 -11.20 -12.66 -5.44
CA GLU A 92 -11.23 -12.06 -6.77
C GLU A 92 -11.13 -10.55 -6.66
N THR A 93 -10.25 -9.97 -7.46
CA THR A 93 -9.97 -8.55 -7.54
C THR A 93 -9.53 -8.21 -8.96
N GLU A 94 -9.78 -6.99 -9.38
CA GLU A 94 -9.32 -6.50 -10.67
C GLU A 94 -7.80 -6.33 -10.66
N LYS A 95 -7.18 -6.50 -11.84
CA LYS A 95 -5.75 -6.30 -12.03
C LYS A 95 -5.44 -4.80 -11.92
N PRO A 96 -4.33 -4.39 -11.29
CA PRO A 96 -3.93 -2.98 -11.25
C PRO A 96 -3.89 -2.35 -12.63
N ASP A 97 -4.37 -1.10 -12.74
CA ASP A 97 -4.37 -0.36 -14.00
C ASP A 97 -2.95 0.04 -14.40
N ILE A 98 -2.58 -0.30 -15.64
CA ILE A 98 -1.32 0.02 -16.31
C ILE A 98 -1.56 0.78 -17.62
N THR A 99 -2.78 1.26 -17.85
CA THR A 99 -3.13 2.04 -19.04
C THR A 99 -2.51 3.43 -18.98
N ARG A 100 -2.16 3.96 -20.15
CA ARG A 100 -1.42 5.24 -20.32
C ARG A 100 -2.33 6.37 -20.78
N ASN A 101 -3.61 6.33 -20.37
CA ASN A 101 -4.59 7.27 -20.89
C ASN A 101 -4.41 8.66 -20.26
N SER A 102 -4.45 9.69 -21.12
CA SER A 102 -4.37 11.10 -20.77
C SER A 102 -5.50 11.52 -19.83
N LEU A 103 -5.15 11.78 -18.56
CA LEU A 103 -5.81 12.58 -17.49
C LEU A 103 -7.33 12.48 -17.19
N GLY A 104 -8.16 11.94 -18.07
CA GLY A 104 -9.62 12.05 -18.01
C GLY A 104 -10.35 10.87 -17.39
N LYS A 105 -9.68 9.72 -17.22
CA LYS A 105 -10.25 8.51 -16.59
C LYS A 105 -9.17 7.79 -15.79
N TRP A 106 -8.65 8.45 -14.76
CA TRP A 106 -7.98 7.71 -13.69
C TRP A 106 -9.08 7.01 -12.90
N ASP A 107 -9.06 5.68 -12.89
CA ASP A 107 -9.65 4.93 -11.78
C ASP A 107 -9.07 5.55 -10.52
N SER A 108 -9.96 6.07 -9.70
CA SER A 108 -9.59 7.05 -8.69
C SER A 108 -9.24 6.36 -7.36
N PHE A 109 -8.98 5.06 -7.44
CA PHE A 109 -8.50 4.21 -6.37
C PHE A 109 -7.30 3.40 -6.86
N ASP A 110 -6.43 3.00 -5.94
CA ASP A 110 -5.26 2.18 -6.26
C ASP A 110 -5.70 0.74 -6.58
N LEU A 111 -6.68 0.21 -5.83
CA LEU A 111 -7.34 -1.08 -6.08
C LEU A 111 -8.83 -1.02 -5.68
N GLN A 112 -9.67 -1.76 -6.41
CA GLN A 112 -11.05 -2.05 -6.01
C GLN A 112 -11.26 -3.57 -5.90
N CYS A 113 -11.84 -4.01 -4.79
CA CYS A 113 -12.11 -5.42 -4.54
C CYS A 113 -13.47 -5.56 -3.84
N GLN A 114 -14.41 -6.29 -4.46
CA GLN A 114 -15.74 -6.55 -3.89
C GLN A 114 -16.49 -5.28 -3.46
N GLY A 115 -16.42 -4.23 -4.28
CA GLY A 115 -17.03 -2.93 -4.01
C GLY A 115 -16.32 -2.08 -2.94
N LYS A 116 -15.16 -2.53 -2.44
CA LYS A 116 -14.32 -1.80 -1.50
C LYS A 116 -13.20 -1.07 -2.22
N HIS A 117 -12.98 0.19 -1.88
CA HIS A 117 -11.85 0.97 -2.39
C HIS A 117 -10.66 0.85 -1.45
N ILE A 118 -9.50 0.49 -2.00
CA ILE A 118 -8.27 0.28 -1.26
C ILE A 118 -7.24 1.30 -1.73
N SER A 119 -6.67 2.08 -0.81
CA SER A 119 -5.44 2.81 -1.08
C SER A 119 -4.23 1.95 -0.74
N VAL A 120 -3.23 1.95 -1.60
CA VAL A 120 -1.98 1.24 -1.42
C VAL A 120 -0.85 2.25 -1.31
N LYS A 121 -0.16 2.25 -0.16
CA LYS A 121 1.04 3.06 0.06
C LYS A 121 2.25 2.15 0.15
N SER A 122 3.37 2.61 -0.39
CA SER A 122 4.63 1.88 -0.34
C SER A 122 5.70 2.63 0.43
N THR A 123 6.57 1.88 1.09
CA THR A 123 7.78 2.41 1.72
C THR A 123 8.90 1.38 1.67
N LYS A 124 10.03 1.71 2.28
CA LYS A 124 11.23 0.88 2.30
C LYS A 124 11.10 -0.16 3.42
N SER A 125 11.84 -1.26 3.35
CA SER A 125 11.81 -2.34 4.35
C SER A 125 12.01 -1.88 5.79
N TYR A 126 12.82 -0.84 6.00
CA TYR A 126 13.05 -0.22 7.32
C TYR A 126 11.99 0.81 7.72
N GLY A 127 11.09 1.19 6.80
CA GLY A 127 9.97 2.10 7.05
C GLY A 127 9.01 1.51 8.08
N ASN A 128 8.58 2.34 9.04
CA ASN A 128 7.66 1.95 10.10
C ASN A 128 6.54 3.00 10.29
N LEU A 129 6.28 3.79 9.25
CA LEU A 129 5.18 4.75 9.21
C LEU A 129 4.39 4.60 7.91
N LEU A 130 3.07 4.59 8.03
CA LEU A 130 2.18 5.05 6.97
C LEU A 130 2.11 6.58 7.08
N LEU A 131 2.41 7.29 5.99
CA LEU A 131 2.38 8.74 5.92
C LEU A 131 1.37 9.19 4.87
N LEU A 132 0.50 10.13 5.26
CA LEU A 132 -0.51 10.73 4.39
C LEU A 132 -0.33 12.24 4.40
N GLU A 133 -0.07 12.86 3.25
CA GLU A 133 0.16 14.31 3.15
C GLU A 133 -1.09 15.07 3.61
N GLU A 134 -0.96 15.97 4.60
CA GLU A 134 -2.11 16.62 5.24
C GLU A 134 -3.02 17.33 4.23
N LYS A 135 -2.44 17.96 3.21
CA LYS A 135 -3.17 18.75 2.20
C LYS A 135 -4.06 17.92 1.28
N ASP A 136 -3.79 16.62 1.19
CA ASP A 136 -4.55 15.72 0.31
C ASP A 136 -5.81 15.16 0.99
N TRP A 137 -6.11 15.55 2.24
CA TRP A 137 -7.23 15.02 3.01
C TRP A 137 -8.05 16.13 3.66
N ASN A 138 -9.37 15.99 3.66
CA ASN A 138 -10.26 16.87 4.42
C ASN A 138 -10.59 16.28 5.82
N ASP A 139 -11.31 17.04 6.64
CA ASP A 139 -11.68 16.65 8.00
C ASP A 139 -12.61 15.42 8.08
N ASN A 140 -13.21 15.02 6.94
CA ASN A 140 -14.01 13.80 6.81
C ASN A 140 -13.18 12.58 6.39
N GLY A 141 -11.86 12.70 6.22
CA GLY A 141 -11.03 11.60 5.72
C GLY A 141 -11.25 11.28 4.25
N GLU A 142 -11.76 12.26 3.48
CA GLU A 142 -11.88 12.15 2.03
C GLU A 142 -10.61 12.67 1.36
N TYR A 143 -10.13 11.93 0.37
CA TYR A 143 -8.98 12.30 -0.44
C TYR A 143 -9.37 13.42 -1.42
N THR A 144 -8.85 14.62 -1.16
CA THR A 144 -9.26 15.86 -1.82
C THR A 144 -9.02 15.88 -3.32
N PRO A 145 -7.97 15.24 -3.89
CA PRO A 145 -7.77 15.18 -5.34
C PRO A 145 -8.88 14.43 -6.10
N ASN A 146 -9.70 13.64 -5.40
CA ASN A 146 -10.82 12.91 -5.98
C ASN A 146 -12.19 13.57 -5.75
N ILE A 147 -12.26 14.76 -5.14
CA ILE A 147 -13.54 15.44 -4.91
C ILE A 147 -14.28 15.62 -6.25
N GLY A 148 -15.57 15.24 -6.27
CA GLY A 148 -16.39 15.19 -7.49
C GLY A 148 -16.39 13.83 -8.21
N LYS A 149 -15.70 12.82 -7.65
CA LYS A 149 -15.73 11.41 -8.08
C LYS A 149 -16.26 10.52 -6.95
N ASP A 150 -16.75 9.32 -7.28
CA ASP A 150 -17.30 8.35 -6.30
C ASP A 150 -16.24 7.63 -5.45
N THR A 151 -15.01 8.14 -5.43
CA THR A 151 -13.78 7.45 -5.01
C THR A 151 -12.95 8.32 -4.06
N THR A 152 -13.59 9.27 -3.40
CA THR A 152 -12.98 10.12 -2.37
C THR A 152 -12.68 9.36 -1.08
N LYS A 153 -13.34 8.22 -0.84
CA LYS A 153 -13.20 7.42 0.38
C LYS A 153 -12.57 6.08 0.06
N TYR A 154 -11.58 5.73 0.88
CA TYR A 154 -10.98 4.40 0.89
C TYR A 154 -11.46 3.64 2.12
N ASP A 155 -12.03 2.45 1.93
CA ASP A 155 -12.39 1.55 3.02
C ASP A 155 -11.14 1.12 3.80
N TYR A 156 -10.02 0.93 3.09
CA TYR A 156 -8.75 0.51 3.65
C TYR A 156 -7.58 1.31 3.08
N THR A 157 -6.57 1.56 3.91
CA THR A 157 -5.24 1.98 3.45
C THR A 157 -4.20 0.92 3.85
N VAL A 158 -3.65 0.23 2.87
CA VAL A 158 -2.66 -0.84 3.05
C VAL A 158 -1.25 -0.27 2.87
N LEU A 159 -0.35 -0.60 3.79
CA LEU A 159 1.07 -0.31 3.64
C LEU A 159 1.80 -1.54 3.10
N VAL A 160 2.67 -1.34 2.12
CA VAL A 160 3.57 -2.34 1.57
C VAL A 160 5.01 -1.87 1.75
N ARG A 161 5.93 -2.75 2.14
CA ARG A 161 7.37 -2.40 2.18
C ARG A 161 8.15 -3.20 1.18
N PHE A 162 9.20 -2.59 0.63
CA PHE A 162 10.09 -3.23 -0.33
C PHE A 162 11.53 -3.34 0.17
N ASN A 163 12.15 -4.46 -0.18
CA ASN A 163 13.60 -4.64 -0.17
C ASN A 163 14.00 -5.20 -1.56
N PRO A 164 14.94 -4.56 -2.28
CA PRO A 164 15.87 -3.52 -1.84
C PRO A 164 15.30 -2.07 -1.77
N ASP A 165 16.12 -1.11 -1.32
CA ASP A 165 15.83 0.33 -1.36
C ASP A 165 16.16 0.90 -2.76
N GLY A 166 15.14 1.06 -3.59
CA GLY A 166 15.28 1.56 -4.96
C GLY A 166 15.92 2.92 -5.07
N GLU A 167 15.53 3.87 -4.21
CA GLU A 167 16.14 5.21 -4.22
C GLU A 167 17.61 5.16 -3.85
N LYS A 168 18.00 4.26 -2.94
CA LYS A 168 19.42 4.06 -2.61
C LYS A 168 20.16 3.53 -3.83
N ILE A 169 19.65 2.50 -4.51
CA ILE A 169 20.29 1.95 -5.72
C ILE A 169 20.42 3.02 -6.80
N MET A 170 19.34 3.77 -7.07
CA MET A 170 19.35 4.87 -8.04
C MET A 170 20.38 5.94 -7.66
N ARG A 171 20.52 6.27 -6.37
CA ARG A 171 21.47 7.29 -5.90
C ARG A 171 22.92 6.82 -6.02
N ASP A 172 23.21 5.59 -5.62
CA ASP A 172 24.55 5.00 -5.68
C ASP A 172 25.04 4.92 -7.13
N ASN A 173 24.14 4.71 -8.09
CA ASN A 173 24.41 4.73 -9.53
C ASN A 173 24.29 6.12 -10.18
N ARG A 174 24.14 7.18 -9.38
CA ARG A 174 23.97 8.59 -9.84
C ARG A 174 22.78 8.81 -10.77
N LEU A 175 21.76 7.96 -10.72
CA LEU A 175 20.54 8.01 -11.52
C LEU A 175 19.42 8.85 -10.86
N LEU A 176 19.40 8.92 -9.53
CA LEU A 176 18.25 9.49 -8.80
C LEU A 176 18.03 10.98 -9.07
N TYR A 177 19.11 11.77 -9.14
CA TYR A 177 19.05 13.24 -9.22
C TYR A 177 19.64 13.79 -10.52
N GLN A 178 19.74 12.96 -11.57
CA GLN A 178 20.29 13.38 -12.87
C GLN A 178 19.59 14.62 -13.40
N LYS A 179 20.37 15.52 -13.99
CA LYS A 179 19.83 16.59 -14.84
C LYS A 179 19.47 16.03 -16.21
N ASN A 180 18.60 16.72 -16.93
CA ASN A 180 18.08 16.23 -18.20
C ASN A 180 19.19 16.07 -19.25
N GLU A 181 20.20 16.94 -19.23
CA GLU A 181 21.34 16.90 -20.15
C GLU A 181 22.33 15.77 -19.82
N GLU A 182 22.22 15.15 -18.64
CA GLU A 182 23.07 14.07 -18.15
C GLU A 182 22.43 12.68 -18.38
N ILE A 183 21.20 12.63 -18.91
CA ILE A 183 20.49 11.37 -19.15
C ILE A 183 21.13 10.67 -20.35
N PRO A 184 21.70 9.46 -20.17
CA PRO A 184 22.34 8.72 -21.24
C PRO A 184 21.29 8.15 -22.21
N ILE A 185 21.67 7.96 -23.48
CA ILE A 185 20.74 7.49 -24.52
C ILE A 185 20.23 6.06 -24.28
N ASP A 186 21.02 5.25 -23.58
CA ASP A 186 20.74 3.87 -23.18
C ASP A 186 20.18 3.78 -21.74
N ILE A 187 19.57 4.86 -21.21
CA ILE A 187 19.04 4.90 -19.84
C ILE A 187 18.09 3.73 -19.52
N LYS A 188 17.31 3.25 -20.49
CA LYS A 188 16.41 2.11 -20.27
C LYS A 188 17.17 0.82 -19.97
N ASP A 189 18.28 0.58 -20.65
CA ASP A 189 19.13 -0.59 -20.44
C ASP A 189 19.85 -0.49 -19.08
N ILE A 190 20.35 0.71 -18.74
CA ILE A 190 20.97 0.99 -17.44
C ILE A 190 19.97 0.74 -16.29
N LEU A 191 18.72 1.22 -16.43
CA LEU A 191 17.67 0.96 -15.45
C LEU A 191 17.29 -0.53 -15.40
N THR A 192 17.32 -1.22 -16.54
CA THR A 192 17.07 -2.66 -16.60
C THR A 192 18.11 -3.42 -15.77
N GLU A 193 19.38 -3.15 -16.00
CA GLU A 193 20.50 -3.79 -15.29
C GLU A 193 20.49 -3.49 -13.78
N ASN A 194 20.28 -2.23 -13.42
CA ASN A 194 20.47 -1.77 -12.05
C ASN A 194 19.22 -1.87 -11.17
N ILE A 195 18.03 -1.79 -11.76
CA ILE A 195 16.76 -1.73 -11.03
C ILE A 195 15.86 -2.94 -11.34
N PHE A 196 15.53 -3.17 -12.62
CA PHE A 196 14.60 -4.23 -12.99
C PHE A 196 15.11 -5.63 -12.63
N ASN A 197 16.39 -5.91 -12.90
CA ASN A 197 16.99 -7.22 -12.65
C ASN A 197 17.20 -7.55 -11.16
N LYS A 198 16.85 -6.65 -10.24
CA LYS A 198 16.91 -6.94 -8.80
C LYS A 198 15.72 -7.80 -8.36
N ASP A 199 15.95 -8.59 -7.32
CA ASP A 199 14.90 -9.32 -6.63
C ASP A 199 14.16 -8.39 -5.68
N TRP A 200 12.92 -8.07 -6.02
CA TRP A 200 12.06 -7.17 -5.25
C TRP A 200 11.18 -7.98 -4.30
N SER A 201 11.65 -8.15 -3.07
CA SER A 201 10.89 -8.75 -1.98
C SER A 201 10.00 -7.71 -1.29
N TYR A 202 8.83 -8.14 -0.82
CA TYR A 202 7.89 -7.27 -0.14
C TYR A 202 7.25 -7.88 1.10
N ASP A 203 6.74 -7.03 1.99
CA ASP A 203 5.86 -7.42 3.09
C ASP A 203 4.70 -6.43 3.29
N PHE A 204 3.76 -6.81 4.15
CA PHE A 204 2.63 -5.99 4.55
C PHE A 204 2.70 -5.74 6.07
N PRO A 205 3.16 -4.57 6.53
CA PRO A 205 3.10 -4.22 7.94
C PRO A 205 1.67 -4.23 8.47
N GLY A 206 0.69 -3.96 7.60
CA GLY A 206 -0.71 -3.96 7.95
C GLY A 206 -1.52 -3.00 7.11
N PHE A 207 -2.73 -2.74 7.58
CA PHE A 207 -3.63 -1.75 7.02
C PHE A 207 -4.31 -0.94 8.14
N VAL A 208 -5.00 0.13 7.74
CA VAL A 208 -5.90 0.91 8.59
C VAL A 208 -7.26 1.07 7.90
N TYR A 209 -8.32 1.14 8.69
CA TYR A 209 -9.68 1.40 8.23
C TYR A 209 -9.92 2.89 7.96
N TYR A 210 -10.93 3.18 7.14
CA TYR A 210 -11.45 4.54 6.94
C TYR A 210 -11.72 5.27 8.27
N SER A 211 -12.42 4.61 9.20
CA SER A 211 -12.79 5.16 10.51
C SER A 211 -11.57 5.62 11.30
N GLU A 212 -10.45 4.90 11.18
CA GLU A 212 -9.18 5.19 11.83
C GLU A 212 -8.48 6.37 11.18
N VAL A 213 -8.48 6.44 9.84
CA VAL A 213 -7.96 7.61 9.10
C VAL A 213 -8.69 8.88 9.55
N VAL A 214 -10.03 8.83 9.63
CA VAL A 214 -10.85 9.95 10.14
C VAL A 214 -10.48 10.30 11.58
N LYS A 215 -10.32 9.30 12.45
CA LYS A 215 -9.92 9.51 13.85
C LYS A 215 -8.56 10.17 13.97
N MET A 216 -7.57 9.72 13.19
CA MET A 216 -6.22 10.29 13.14
C MET A 216 -6.23 11.75 12.68
N ILE A 217 -7.00 12.06 11.64
CA ILE A 217 -7.18 13.42 11.11
C ILE A 217 -7.75 14.34 12.20
N ARG A 218 -8.86 13.93 12.83
CA ARG A 218 -9.51 14.69 13.91
C ARG A 218 -8.60 14.90 15.13
N GLN A 219 -7.77 13.92 15.44
CA GLN A 219 -6.80 14.00 16.54
C GLN A 219 -5.54 14.82 16.18
N ARG A 220 -5.40 15.31 14.94
CA ARG A 220 -4.23 16.06 14.44
C ARG A 220 -2.92 15.33 14.72
N LYS A 221 -2.90 14.00 14.51
CA LYS A 221 -1.68 13.19 14.59
C LYS A 221 -0.77 13.45 13.40
N ILE A 222 -0.02 14.54 13.46
CA ILE A 222 0.82 15.03 12.37
C ILE A 222 2.31 15.01 12.73
N ILE A 223 3.14 14.91 11.68
CA ILE A 223 4.55 15.30 11.68
C ILE A 223 4.65 16.56 10.80
N PRO A 224 4.99 17.73 11.37
CA PRO A 224 5.06 18.99 10.62
C PRO A 224 6.15 18.99 9.55
N LYS A 225 5.93 19.76 8.47
CA LYS A 225 6.99 20.10 7.51
C LYS A 225 8.21 20.69 8.23
N GLY A 226 9.41 20.25 7.85
CA GLY A 226 10.67 20.70 8.44
C GLY A 226 11.06 19.99 9.74
N ALA A 227 10.18 19.17 10.33
CA ALA A 227 10.53 18.29 11.44
C ALA A 227 11.50 17.18 11.01
N MET A 228 12.19 16.59 11.99
CA MET A 228 13.14 15.50 11.77
C MET A 228 12.53 14.16 12.19
N LEU A 229 12.33 13.25 11.25
CA LEU A 229 11.92 11.88 11.51
C LEU A 229 13.15 11.02 11.89
N ASN A 230 13.06 10.38 13.05
CA ASN A 230 14.12 9.58 13.68
C ASN A 230 15.49 10.30 13.73
N GLY A 231 15.48 11.63 13.85
CA GLY A 231 16.68 12.47 13.87
C GLY A 231 17.48 12.52 12.56
N ARG A 232 16.99 11.91 11.47
CA ARG A 232 17.77 11.74 10.23
C ARG A 232 17.07 12.30 8.99
N THR A 233 15.76 12.13 8.89
CA THR A 233 15.01 12.50 7.68
C THR A 233 14.22 13.77 7.93
N LYS A 234 14.56 14.85 7.23
CA LYS A 234 13.78 16.09 7.28
C LYS A 234 12.48 15.93 6.48
N MET A 235 11.35 16.24 7.08
CA MET A 235 10.03 16.19 6.44
C MET A 235 9.88 17.31 5.40
N ASP A 236 9.47 16.95 4.18
CA ASP A 236 9.26 17.89 3.07
C ASP A 236 7.84 18.48 3.02
N ALA A 237 6.89 17.80 3.66
CA ALA A 237 5.49 18.19 3.82
C ALA A 237 4.99 17.79 5.21
N THR A 238 3.93 18.45 5.68
CA THR A 238 3.20 17.99 6.86
C THR A 238 2.44 16.72 6.50
N ASN A 239 2.59 15.68 7.32
CA ASN A 239 1.96 14.40 7.09
C ASN A 239 1.20 13.96 8.33
N TYR A 240 0.01 13.41 8.15
CA TYR A 240 -0.56 12.51 9.14
C TYR A 240 0.23 11.20 9.20
N TYR A 241 0.23 10.53 10.34
CA TYR A 241 1.00 9.30 10.53
C TYR A 241 0.23 8.18 11.25
N PHE A 242 0.54 6.94 10.87
CA PHE A 242 0.32 5.73 11.67
C PHE A 242 1.62 4.97 11.86
N GLN A 243 1.85 4.47 13.08
CA GLN A 243 2.95 3.55 13.34
C GLN A 243 2.57 2.14 12.91
N THR A 244 3.51 1.43 12.28
CA THR A 244 3.24 0.06 11.81
C THR A 244 2.84 -0.90 12.91
N GLY A 245 3.32 -0.70 14.14
CA GLY A 245 2.95 -1.57 15.26
C GLY A 245 1.50 -1.40 15.73
N ASP A 246 0.86 -0.28 15.42
CA ASP A 246 -0.54 -0.06 15.72
C ASP A 246 -1.45 -0.67 14.61
N MET A 247 -0.97 -0.81 13.38
CA MET A 247 -1.78 -1.26 12.23
C MET A 247 -2.33 -2.69 12.35
N HIS A 248 -3.55 -2.91 11.81
CA HIS A 248 -4.18 -4.22 11.67
C HIS A 248 -3.36 -5.17 10.83
N ALA A 249 -3.34 -6.47 11.17
CA ALA A 249 -2.64 -7.45 10.35
C ALA A 249 -3.33 -7.61 9.00
N VAL A 250 -2.58 -7.76 7.91
CA VAL A 250 -3.15 -7.82 6.54
C VAL A 250 -4.17 -8.94 6.33
N ILE A 251 -4.07 -10.03 7.11
CA ILE A 251 -5.04 -11.13 7.12
C ILE A 251 -6.45 -10.68 7.56
N GLU A 252 -6.55 -9.64 8.38
CA GLU A 252 -7.83 -9.10 8.88
C GLU A 252 -8.63 -8.42 7.76
N LEU A 253 -8.06 -8.24 6.55
CA LEU A 253 -8.81 -7.84 5.36
C LEU A 253 -9.89 -8.86 4.98
N TYR A 254 -9.69 -10.14 5.27
CA TYR A 254 -10.61 -11.23 4.86
C TYR A 254 -10.96 -12.21 5.97
N ALA A 255 -10.20 -12.24 7.06
CA ALA A 255 -10.52 -13.08 8.21
C ALA A 255 -11.10 -12.19 9.33
N PRO A 256 -12.35 -12.39 9.77
CA PRO A 256 -12.89 -11.65 10.91
C PRO A 256 -12.07 -11.93 12.17
N ILE A 257 -11.96 -10.92 13.03
CA ILE A 257 -11.30 -11.06 14.33
C ILE A 257 -12.22 -11.88 15.23
N VAL A 258 -11.94 -13.18 15.34
CA VAL A 258 -12.71 -14.05 16.22
C VAL A 258 -12.35 -13.75 17.67
N GLY A 259 -13.28 -13.17 18.42
CA GLY A 259 -13.15 -12.92 19.86
C GLY A 259 -12.66 -11.52 20.27
N SER A 260 -12.54 -10.54 19.36
CA SER A 260 -12.36 -9.14 19.78
C SER A 260 -13.71 -8.42 19.91
N ALA A 261 -13.87 -7.68 20.99
CA ALA A 261 -14.95 -6.72 21.20
C ALA A 261 -14.67 -5.40 20.44
N ASP A 262 -14.15 -5.51 19.20
CA ASP A 262 -13.96 -4.35 18.35
C ASP A 262 -15.32 -3.92 17.82
N GLU A 263 -15.70 -2.72 18.25
CA GLU A 263 -17.00 -2.11 18.04
C GLU A 263 -17.17 -1.51 16.65
N ASP A 264 -16.29 -1.84 15.69
CA ASP A 264 -16.51 -1.49 14.27
C ASP A 264 -17.53 -2.47 13.67
N LYS A 265 -18.74 -2.47 14.25
CA LYS A 265 -19.90 -3.37 14.01
C LYS A 265 -20.45 -3.32 12.57
N GLY A 266 -19.83 -2.53 11.68
CA GLY A 266 -20.21 -2.39 10.28
C GLY A 266 -19.19 -2.93 9.27
N HIS A 267 -18.03 -3.42 9.73
CA HIS A 267 -17.00 -3.88 8.81
C HIS A 267 -17.28 -5.29 8.28
N ILE A 268 -17.40 -5.42 6.96
CA ILE A 268 -17.57 -6.70 6.26
C ILE A 268 -16.23 -7.06 5.61
N PRO A 269 -15.52 -8.09 6.11
CA PRO A 269 -14.27 -8.56 5.51
C PRO A 269 -14.48 -9.02 4.05
N LEU A 270 -13.41 -8.97 3.26
CA LEU A 270 -13.39 -9.51 1.91
C LEU A 270 -13.74 -11.00 1.92
N GLU A 271 -14.63 -11.39 1.02
CA GLU A 271 -15.10 -12.75 0.88
C GLU A 271 -14.07 -13.62 0.15
N ARG A 272 -13.86 -14.83 0.65
CA ARG A 272 -13.00 -15.82 0.00
C ARG A 272 -13.83 -16.86 -0.73
N ARG A 273 -13.35 -17.32 -1.88
CA ARG A 273 -13.96 -18.38 -2.69
C ARG A 273 -13.27 -19.72 -2.42
N CYS A 274 -14.06 -20.78 -2.35
CA CYS A 274 -13.60 -22.15 -2.18
C CYS A 274 -12.81 -22.59 -3.42
N PRO A 275 -11.55 -23.04 -3.31
CA PRO A 275 -10.76 -23.48 -4.47
C PRO A 275 -11.33 -24.73 -5.15
N LYS A 276 -12.19 -25.51 -4.47
CA LYS A 276 -12.77 -26.73 -5.04
C LYS A 276 -14.05 -26.51 -5.84
N CYS A 277 -14.90 -25.57 -5.42
CA CYS A 277 -16.23 -25.41 -6.03
C CYS A 277 -16.66 -23.96 -6.26
N GLY A 278 -15.80 -22.97 -5.99
CA GLY A 278 -16.08 -21.55 -6.18
C GLY A 278 -17.08 -20.93 -5.19
N LYS A 279 -17.76 -21.71 -4.35
CA LYS A 279 -18.69 -21.19 -3.33
C LYS A 279 -17.95 -20.44 -2.22
N ARG A 280 -18.63 -19.59 -1.45
CA ARG A 280 -18.00 -18.80 -0.39
C ARG A 280 -17.41 -19.69 0.71
N LEU A 281 -16.27 -19.27 1.26
CA LEU A 281 -15.74 -19.80 2.50
C LEU A 281 -16.29 -19.00 3.68
N ILE A 282 -16.72 -19.72 4.72
CA ILE A 282 -17.18 -19.14 5.97
C ILE A 282 -16.35 -19.67 7.13
N ILE A 283 -16.18 -18.87 8.18
CA ILE A 283 -15.55 -19.35 9.41
C ILE A 283 -16.52 -20.24 10.17
N ARG A 284 -16.05 -21.43 10.55
CA ARG A 284 -16.78 -22.41 11.34
C ARG A 284 -16.00 -22.70 12.62
N GLN A 285 -16.72 -23.10 13.67
CA GLN A 285 -16.14 -23.50 14.95
C GLN A 285 -16.07 -25.03 15.04
N GLY A 286 -14.87 -25.56 15.22
CA GLY A 286 -14.62 -26.93 15.67
C GLY A 286 -13.90 -26.89 17.02
N TYR A 287 -12.83 -27.68 17.17
CA TYR A 287 -11.89 -27.51 18.29
C TYR A 287 -11.18 -26.15 18.23
N ASN A 288 -10.80 -25.73 17.02
CA ASN A 288 -10.35 -24.38 16.67
C ASN A 288 -11.28 -23.81 15.59
N TYR A 289 -11.22 -22.49 15.37
CA TYR A 289 -11.87 -21.88 14.22
C TYR A 289 -11.14 -22.22 12.92
N PHE A 290 -11.90 -22.45 11.85
CA PHE A 290 -11.38 -22.85 10.54
C PHE A 290 -12.25 -22.31 9.40
N TRP A 291 -11.68 -22.18 8.21
CA TRP A 291 -12.44 -21.90 7.00
C TRP A 291 -13.11 -23.16 6.49
N GLY A 292 -14.42 -23.13 6.28
CA GLY A 292 -15.17 -24.21 5.67
C GLY A 292 -16.00 -23.74 4.49
N CYS A 293 -16.14 -24.57 3.46
CA CYS A 293 -17.03 -24.28 2.34
C CYS A 293 -18.49 -24.14 2.83
N GLU A 294 -19.20 -23.13 2.33
CA GLU A 294 -20.65 -23.02 2.55
C GLU A 294 -21.40 -24.21 1.92
N GLY A 295 -20.86 -24.75 0.83
CA GLY A 295 -21.40 -25.92 0.11
C GLY A 295 -21.18 -27.27 0.78
N TYR A 296 -20.87 -27.29 2.07
CA TYR A 296 -20.73 -28.52 2.85
C TYR A 296 -22.04 -29.31 2.97
N ALA A 297 -23.20 -28.66 2.79
CA ALA A 297 -24.50 -29.31 2.85
C ALA A 297 -25.11 -29.61 1.46
N ASP A 298 -24.41 -29.26 0.38
CA ASP A 298 -24.91 -29.46 -0.99
C ASP A 298 -24.86 -30.92 -1.44
N ASN A 299 -25.53 -31.20 -2.55
CA ASN A 299 -25.38 -32.43 -3.33
C ASN A 299 -24.97 -32.09 -4.78
N PRO A 300 -23.72 -32.38 -5.21
CA PRO A 300 -22.66 -33.06 -4.48
C PRO A 300 -22.01 -32.21 -3.38
N GLN A 301 -21.56 -32.88 -2.31
CA GLN A 301 -21.02 -32.24 -1.11
C GLN A 301 -19.61 -31.67 -1.33
N CYS A 302 -19.37 -30.41 -0.93
CA CYS A 302 -18.03 -29.84 -0.90
C CYS A 302 -17.42 -29.87 0.52
N ARG A 303 -16.46 -30.78 0.78
CA ARG A 303 -15.79 -30.94 2.08
C ARG A 303 -14.52 -30.09 2.27
N TYR A 304 -14.33 -29.06 1.45
CA TYR A 304 -13.16 -28.19 1.59
C TYR A 304 -13.15 -27.47 2.93
N HIS A 305 -12.01 -27.54 3.60
CA HIS A 305 -11.73 -26.79 4.82
C HIS A 305 -10.23 -26.51 4.94
N GLU A 306 -9.86 -25.48 5.69
CA GLU A 306 -8.46 -25.13 5.99
C GLU A 306 -8.37 -24.35 7.31
N ALA A 307 -7.20 -24.36 7.96
CA ALA A 307 -6.97 -23.59 9.16
C ALA A 307 -6.97 -22.08 8.89
N ILE A 308 -7.32 -21.28 9.90
CA ILE A 308 -7.11 -19.82 9.85
C ILE A 308 -5.62 -19.56 10.09
N GLU A 309 -5.01 -18.75 9.23
CA GLU A 309 -3.64 -18.30 9.41
C GLU A 309 -3.50 -17.49 10.72
N ASN A 310 -2.47 -17.78 11.51
CA ASN A 310 -2.21 -16.99 12.72
C ASN A 310 -1.70 -15.59 12.35
N LYS A 311 -2.06 -14.58 13.16
CA LYS A 311 -1.49 -13.22 13.05
C LYS A 311 0.04 -13.32 13.11
N ARG A 312 0.74 -13.06 12.01
CA ARG A 312 2.20 -12.99 11.93
C ARG A 312 2.70 -11.58 11.78
#